data_AF-A0A371HGJ7-F1
#
_entry.id   AF-A0A371HGJ7-F1
#
_cell.length_a   1.000
_cell.length_b   1.000
_cell.length_c   1.000
_cell.angle_alpha   90.00
_cell.angle_beta   90.00
_cell.angle_gamma   90.00
#
_symmetry.space_group_name_H-M   'P 1'
#
loop_
_entity.id
_entity.type
_entity.pdbx_description
1 polymer ?
#
loop_
_entity_poly.entity_id
_entity_poly.type
_entity_poly.pdbx_seq_one_letter_code
_entity_poly.pdbx_strand_id
1 'polypeptide(L)' 'MARHQGRRLASWQFKHHDLALKKITRIADSKKLTPIWEGPFRVSDKVGKGAYHLEHLDAKHQLRKKRPERTGH' A
#
# COMPACT_ATOMS: atom_id res chain seq x y z
N MET A 1 -4.98 -7.39 35.10
CA MET A 1 -5.81 -6.64 34.11
C MET A 1 -5.35 -6.99 32.71
N ALA A 2 -6.02 -7.92 32.02
CA ALA A 2 -5.65 -8.35 30.67
C ALA A 2 -6.42 -7.53 29.63
N ARG A 3 -5.70 -6.78 28.79
CA ARG A 3 -6.29 -5.95 27.72
C ARG A 3 -6.74 -6.87 26.57
N HIS A 4 -8.04 -6.91 26.29
CA HIS A 4 -8.62 -7.64 25.15
C HIS A 4 -8.14 -7.02 23.82
N GLN A 5 -7.01 -7.49 23.29
CA GLN A 5 -6.56 -7.19 21.92
C GLN A 5 -7.10 -8.20 20.89
N GLY A 6 -8.13 -8.96 21.25
CA GLY A 6 -8.70 -10.03 20.43
C GLY A 6 -9.82 -9.59 19.46
N ARG A 7 -9.94 -8.29 19.16
CA ARG A 7 -10.99 -7.82 18.26
C ARG A 7 -10.56 -8.11 16.82
N ARG A 8 -10.91 -9.32 16.35
CA ARG A 8 -10.75 -9.76 14.96
C ARG A 8 -11.28 -8.66 14.06
N LEU A 9 -10.40 -8.03 13.28
CA LEU A 9 -10.80 -7.05 12.28
C LEU A 9 -11.87 -7.71 11.42
N ALA A 10 -13.00 -7.03 11.24
CA ALA A 10 -14.08 -7.54 10.40
C ALA A 10 -13.46 -7.94 9.06
N SER A 11 -13.74 -9.17 8.61
CA SER A 11 -13.23 -9.68 7.35
C SER A 11 -13.84 -8.87 6.22
N TRP A 12 -13.18 -7.76 5.85
CA TRP A 12 -13.60 -6.92 4.75
C TRP A 12 -13.12 -7.57 3.46
N GLN A 13 -14.07 -7.90 2.60
CA GLN A 13 -13.80 -8.33 1.23
C GLN A 13 -13.87 -7.12 0.31
N PHE A 14 -12.81 -6.91 -0.46
CA PHE A 14 -12.79 -5.89 -1.50
C PHE A 14 -13.68 -6.33 -2.67
N LYS A 15 -14.35 -5.35 -3.28
CA LYS A 15 -15.10 -5.55 -4.52
C LYS A 15 -14.22 -5.22 -5.72
N HIS A 16 -14.59 -5.70 -6.90
CA HIS A 16 -14.01 -5.21 -8.13
C HIS A 16 -14.16 -3.69 -8.20
N HIS A 17 -13.12 -2.99 -8.66
CA HIS A 17 -13.02 -1.53 -8.72
C HIS A 17 -12.85 -0.81 -7.36
N ASP A 18 -12.81 -1.54 -6.24
CA ASP A 18 -12.58 -0.94 -4.93
C ASP A 18 -11.15 -0.40 -4.79
N LEU A 19 -10.95 0.58 -3.91
CA LEU A 19 -9.66 1.23 -3.69
C LEU A 19 -8.94 0.60 -2.50
N ALA A 20 -7.68 0.22 -2.69
CA ALA A 20 -6.84 -0.39 -1.67
C ALA A 20 -5.46 0.26 -1.61
N LEU A 21 -4.87 0.28 -0.41
CA LEU A 21 -3.47 0.67 -0.20
C LEU A 21 -2.62 -0.59 -0.05
N LYS A 22 -1.42 -0.62 -0.65
CA LYS A 22 -0.52 -1.78 -0.56
C LYS A 22 0.51 -1.57 0.53
N LYS A 23 0.61 -2.48 1.49
CA LYS A 23 1.65 -2.41 2.54
C LYS A 23 3.03 -2.68 1.94
N ILE A 24 4.01 -1.84 2.25
CA ILE A 24 5.40 -2.03 1.86
C ILE A 24 6.09 -2.88 2.94
N THR A 25 6.54 -4.09 2.58
CA THR A 25 7.21 -5.04 3.50
C THR A 25 8.72 -4.85 3.57
N ARG A 26 9.36 -4.38 2.49
CA ARG A 26 10.81 -4.21 2.42
C ARG A 26 11.14 -2.73 2.38
N ILE A 27 11.55 -2.22 3.53
CA ILE A 27 11.91 -0.82 3.68
C ILE A 27 13.43 -0.74 3.81
N ALA A 28 14.14 -0.78 2.69
CA ALA A 28 15.60 -0.68 2.70
C ALA A 28 16.11 0.74 3.01
N ASP A 29 15.28 1.77 2.78
CA ASP A 29 15.69 3.18 2.85
C ASP A 29 14.59 4.12 3.41
N SER A 30 13.71 3.68 4.32
CA SER A 30 12.80 4.65 4.95
C SER A 30 13.56 5.51 5.94
N LYS A 31 13.66 6.79 5.60
CA LYS A 31 13.68 7.84 6.62
C LYS A 31 12.49 7.62 7.57
N LYS A 32 12.71 7.74 8.88
CA LYS A 32 11.81 7.36 10.01
C LYS A 32 10.35 7.87 10.00
N LEU A 33 9.89 8.54 8.94
CA LEU A 33 8.57 9.17 8.78
C LEU A 33 7.90 8.85 7.44
N THR A 34 8.40 7.87 6.69
CA THR A 34 7.79 7.49 5.40
C THR A 34 6.59 6.58 5.68
N PRO A 35 5.40 6.85 5.10
CA PRO A 35 4.25 5.97 5.27
C PRO A 35 4.57 4.56 4.76
N ILE A 36 4.16 3.53 5.52
CA ILE A 36 4.36 2.11 5.20
C ILE A 36 3.37 1.57 4.17
N TRP A 37 2.52 2.44 3.63
CA TRP A 37 1.48 2.12 2.66
C TRP A 37 1.76 2.87 1.36
N GLU A 38 1.84 2.13 0.26
CA GLU A 38 2.00 2.64 -1.09
C GLU A 38 0.62 2.83 -1.71
N GLY A 39 0.44 4.00 -2.36
CA GLY A 39 -0.47 4.32 -3.46
C GLY A 39 -1.94 3.90 -3.37
N PRO A 40 -2.87 4.68 -3.94
CA PRO A 40 -4.19 4.14 -4.25
C PRO A 40 -4.07 3.14 -5.40
N PHE A 41 -4.38 1.88 -5.12
CA PHE A 41 -4.56 0.83 -6.11
C PHE A 41 -6.05 0.55 -6.29
N ARG A 42 -6.41 0.15 -7.51
CA ARG A 42 -7.73 -0.37 -7.82
C ARG A 42 -7.72 -1.88 -7.83
N VAL A 43 -8.71 -2.50 -7.22
CA VAL A 43 -8.88 -3.95 -7.28
C VAL A 43 -9.44 -4.33 -8.65
N SER A 44 -8.65 -5.06 -9.43
CA SER A 44 -9.04 -5.48 -10.79
C SER A 44 -9.60 -6.88 -10.84
N ASP A 45 -9.26 -7.77 -9.91
CA ASP A 45 -9.89 -9.09 -9.84
C ASP A 45 -9.62 -9.77 -8.48
N LYS A 46 -10.44 -10.77 -8.12
CA LYS A 46 -10.21 -11.63 -6.96
C LYS A 46 -9.66 -12.98 -7.43
N VAL A 47 -8.36 -13.17 -7.22
CA VAL A 47 -7.65 -14.39 -7.65
C VAL A 47 -7.72 -15.56 -6.67
N GLY A 48 -8.23 -15.32 -5.46
CA GLY A 48 -8.32 -16.38 -4.45
C GLY A 48 -8.98 -15.94 -3.16
N LYS A 49 -8.95 -16.82 -2.15
CA LYS A 49 -9.47 -16.51 -0.80
C LYS A 49 -8.58 -15.48 -0.11
N GLY A 50 -8.84 -14.20 -0.36
CA GLY A 50 -8.13 -13.07 0.24
C GLY A 50 -6.97 -12.52 -0.60
N ALA A 51 -6.82 -12.99 -1.85
CA ALA A 51 -5.84 -12.48 -2.79
C ALA A 51 -6.57 -11.72 -3.92
N TYR A 52 -6.03 -10.55 -4.28
CA TYR A 52 -6.63 -9.63 -5.24
C TYR A 52 -5.56 -9.13 -6.22
N HIS A 53 -5.91 -9.02 -7.50
CA HIS A 53 -5.14 -8.26 -8.46
C HIS A 53 -5.36 -6.77 -8.25
N LEU A 54 -4.27 -6.01 -8.28
CA LEU A 54 -4.26 -4.57 -8.04
C LEU A 54 -3.70 -3.86 -9.28
N GLU A 55 -4.44 -2.89 -9.78
CA GLU A 55 -4.05 -1.99 -10.85
C GLU A 55 -3.68 -0.62 -10.28
N HIS A 56 -2.62 -0.01 -10.82
CA HIS A 56 -2.16 1.29 -10.37
C HIS A 56 -3.04 2.38 -11.00
N LEU A 57 -3.66 3.22 -10.18
CA LEU A 57 -4.63 4.20 -10.66
C LEU A 57 -4.04 5.44 -11.30
N ASP A 58 -2.78 5.76 -11.03
CA ASP A 58 -2.13 6.92 -11.65
C ASP A 58 -0.61 6.75 -11.64
N ALA A 59 -0.04 6.51 -12.83
CA ALA A 59 1.40 6.51 -13.07
C ALA A 59 2.01 7.93 -13.02
N LYS A 60 1.19 9.00 -12.95
CA LYS A 60 1.62 10.40 -13.05
C LYS A 60 2.05 11.01 -11.71
N HIS A 61 1.51 10.55 -10.58
CA HIS A 61 1.90 11.02 -9.24
C HIS A 61 3.20 10.40 -8.73
N GLN A 62 3.64 9.26 -9.27
CA GLN A 62 4.91 8.62 -8.91
C GLN A 62 6.14 9.39 -9.43
N LEU A 63 5.98 10.26 -10.44
CA LEU A 63 7.08 11.10 -10.93
C LEU A 63 7.48 12.19 -9.92
N ARG A 64 6.60 12.56 -8.98
CA ARG A 64 6.89 13.65 -8.02
C ARG A 64 7.75 13.23 -6.82
N LYS A 65 8.23 11.97 -6.79
CA LYS A 65 9.26 11.50 -5.83
C LYS A 65 10.57 11.02 -6.47
N LYS A 66 10.81 11.32 -7.75
CA LYS A 66 12.18 11.30 -8.30
C LYS A 66 12.90 12.55 -7.78
N ARG A 67 13.31 12.52 -6.52
CA ARG A 67 14.29 13.47 -5.97
C ARG A 67 15.56 13.28 -6.80
N PRO A 68 16.07 14.29 -7.55
CA PRO A 68 17.34 14.11 -8.21
C PRO A 68 18.40 14.00 -7.12
N GLU A 69 19.16 12.91 -7.14
CA GLU A 69 20.43 12.82 -6.44
C GLU A 69 21.28 14.01 -6.91
N ARG A 70 21.56 14.94 -5.99
CA ARG A 70 22.57 15.97 -6.21
C ARG A 70 23.92 15.27 -6.19
N THR A 71 24.41 14.87 -7.34
CA THR A 71 25.84 14.60 -7.56
C THR A 71 26.59 15.89 -7.32
N GLY A 72 27.53 15.85 -6.37
CA GLY A 72 28.39 16.98 -6.04
C GLY A 72 29.38 17.31 -7.14
N HIS A 73 29.83 18.56 -7.12
CA HIS A 73 31.12 19.02 -7.63
C HIS A 73 31.58 20.18 -6.76
#